data_AF-A0A1C5YGL3-F1
#
_entry.id   AF-A0A1C5YGL3-F1
#
_cell.length_a   1.000
_cell.length_b   1.000
_cell.length_c   1.000
_cell.angle_alpha   90.00
_cell.angle_beta   90.00
_cell.angle_gamma   90.00
#
_symmetry.space_group_name_H-M   'P 1'
#
loop_
_entity.id
_entity.type
_entity.pdbx_description
1 polymer ?
#
loop_
_entity_poly.entity_id
_entity_poly.type
_entity_poly.pdbx_seq_one_letter_code
_entity_poly.pdbx_strand_id
1 'polypeptide(L)'
;MNKKLLTLIATGMLSLSLVACSSGESEKVSEGNATQIQKENNTNNVEKEETNVVLVDDDIVKVTVTEKTVDMFGAGYNVTIENKTDEKIVVQTRETSIDGVMEDPIFSEEITAGKTAKGMIQFMNITELDGLKNLEGKLVVLDENFMDIKSYDMTIE
;
A
#
# COMPACT_ATOMS: atom_id res chain seq x y z
N MET A 1 -14.90 -15.07 40.20
CA MET A 1 -16.05 -15.93 39.83
C MET A 1 -17.28 -15.41 40.54
N ASN A 2 -18.29 -14.92 39.80
CA ASN A 2 -19.69 -14.58 40.16
C ASN A 2 -20.31 -13.90 38.92
N LYS A 3 -20.85 -14.62 37.93
CA LYS A 3 -22.23 -15.15 37.77
C LYS A 3 -23.33 -14.10 37.45
N LYS A 4 -23.76 -14.14 36.17
CA LYS A 4 -25.11 -13.87 35.59
C LYS A 4 -25.49 -12.38 35.51
N LEU A 5 -26.10 -11.87 34.43
CA LEU A 5 -27.37 -12.32 33.83
C LEU A 5 -27.56 -11.76 32.39
N LEU A 6 -28.25 -12.53 31.56
CA LEU A 6 -28.72 -12.28 30.18
C LEU A 6 -29.50 -10.95 30.01
N THR A 7 -29.55 -10.42 28.78
CA THR A 7 -30.82 -10.16 28.07
C THR A 7 -30.59 -10.15 26.55
N LEU A 8 -31.37 -10.99 25.85
CA LEU A 8 -31.50 -11.12 24.41
C LEU A 8 -32.81 -10.44 24.00
N ILE A 9 -32.80 -9.48 23.06
CA ILE A 9 -34.01 -9.12 22.28
C ILE A 9 -33.59 -8.76 20.84
N ALA A 10 -34.07 -9.59 19.91
CA ALA A 10 -34.13 -9.34 18.48
C ALA A 10 -35.36 -8.49 18.13
N THR A 11 -35.30 -7.70 17.05
CA THR A 11 -36.37 -7.12 16.18
C THR A 11 -35.80 -5.80 15.62
N GLY A 12 -35.88 -5.42 14.35
CA GLY A 12 -36.62 -5.91 13.20
C GLY A 12 -36.37 -4.97 12.02
N MET A 13 -36.73 -5.49 10.86
CA MET A 13 -36.69 -4.98 9.48
C MET A 13 -37.07 -3.50 9.20
N LEU A 14 -36.68 -3.11 7.98
CA LEU A 14 -37.35 -2.22 7.01
C LEU A 14 -37.11 -0.71 7.11
N SER A 15 -36.42 -0.14 6.12
CA SER A 15 -37.08 0.46 4.95
C SER A 15 -36.08 1.07 3.95
N LEU A 16 -36.21 0.70 2.67
CA LEU A 16 -35.78 1.52 1.53
C LEU A 16 -36.92 2.49 1.22
N SER A 17 -36.61 3.76 1.00
CA SER A 17 -37.46 4.67 0.23
C SER A 17 -36.62 5.38 -0.82
N LEU A 18 -36.81 4.94 -2.06
CA LEU A 18 -36.42 5.64 -3.27
C LEU A 18 -37.24 6.92 -3.37
N VAL A 19 -36.59 8.08 -3.44
CA VAL A 19 -37.27 9.34 -3.79
C VAL A 19 -37.37 9.39 -5.31
N ALA A 20 -38.55 9.05 -5.81
CA ALA A 20 -38.99 9.37 -7.15
C ALA A 20 -39.68 10.74 -7.12
N CYS A 21 -39.03 11.78 -7.67
CA CYS A 21 -39.71 13.03 -8.01
C CYS A 21 -40.05 13.01 -9.51
N SER A 22 -41.34 12.81 -9.76
CA SER A 22 -42.01 12.98 -11.04
C SER A 22 -42.73 14.34 -11.03
N SER A 23 -42.47 15.22 -12.00
CA SER A 23 -43.47 16.06 -12.70
C SER A 23 -42.82 17.13 -13.60
N GLY A 24 -43.30 17.22 -14.85
CA GLY A 24 -43.20 18.41 -15.71
C GLY A 24 -42.51 18.18 -17.07
N GLU A 25 -43.29 18.06 -18.14
CA GLU A 25 -42.91 17.62 -19.50
C GLU A 25 -42.61 18.77 -20.49
N SER A 26 -41.69 18.50 -21.44
CA SER A 26 -41.39 19.10 -22.78
C SER A 26 -39.89 19.41 -22.90
N GLU A 27 -39.08 18.96 -23.85
CA GLU A 27 -39.30 18.34 -25.16
C GLU A 27 -38.07 17.47 -25.56
N LYS A 28 -38.31 16.62 -26.56
CA LYS A 28 -37.55 15.48 -27.10
C LYS A 28 -36.07 15.70 -27.44
N VAL A 29 -35.22 14.69 -27.16
CA VAL A 29 -34.25 14.15 -28.15
C VAL A 29 -34.07 12.64 -27.97
N SER A 30 -33.94 11.98 -29.13
CA SER A 30 -33.86 10.55 -29.47
C SER A 30 -33.08 9.60 -28.56
N GLU A 31 -33.62 8.39 -28.47
CA GLU A 31 -33.01 7.16 -27.98
C GLU A 31 -31.63 6.88 -28.60
N GLY A 32 -30.70 6.49 -27.74
CA GLY A 32 -29.37 5.98 -28.07
C GLY A 32 -28.88 5.12 -26.90
N ASN A 33 -29.26 3.85 -26.95
CA ASN A 33 -28.93 2.71 -26.08
C ASN A 33 -27.75 2.92 -25.10
N ALA A 34 -28.04 2.97 -23.80
CA ALA A 34 -27.03 2.90 -22.75
C ALA A 34 -26.45 1.47 -22.71
N THR A 35 -25.34 1.27 -23.41
CA THR A 35 -24.49 0.08 -23.25
C THR A 35 -24.09 -0.01 -21.79
N GLN A 36 -24.58 -1.05 -21.11
CA GLN A 36 -24.05 -1.50 -19.84
C GLN A 36 -22.56 -1.78 -20.04
N ILE A 37 -21.70 -0.93 -19.49
CA ILE A 37 -20.30 -1.28 -19.32
C ILE A 37 -20.28 -2.43 -18.33
N GLN A 38 -20.07 -3.61 -18.88
CA GLN A 38 -19.70 -4.81 -18.17
C GLN A 38 -18.54 -4.42 -17.25
N LYS A 39 -18.69 -4.68 -15.94
CA LYS A 39 -17.52 -4.82 -15.08
C LYS A 39 -16.75 -6.00 -15.63
N GLU A 40 -15.81 -5.73 -16.53
CA GLU A 40 -14.66 -6.59 -16.72
C GLU A 40 -14.00 -6.70 -15.36
N ASN A 41 -14.22 -7.83 -14.71
CA ASN A 41 -13.22 -8.36 -13.80
C ASN A 41 -12.01 -8.71 -14.66
N ASN A 42 -11.27 -7.69 -15.11
CA ASN A 42 -9.89 -7.87 -15.49
C ASN A 42 -9.20 -8.30 -14.21
N THR A 43 -9.07 -9.62 -14.06
CA THR A 43 -7.97 -10.16 -13.29
C THR A 43 -6.74 -9.75 -14.07
N ASN A 44 -6.30 -8.50 -13.86
CA ASN A 44 -4.96 -8.10 -14.19
C ASN A 44 -4.10 -9.12 -13.46
N ASN A 45 -3.47 -10.03 -14.19
CA ASN A 45 -2.41 -10.86 -13.62
C ASN A 45 -1.30 -9.86 -13.26
N VAL A 46 -1.37 -9.35 -12.04
CA VAL A 46 -0.33 -8.54 -11.43
C VAL A 46 0.88 -9.47 -11.36
N GLU A 47 1.90 -9.16 -12.15
CA GLU A 47 3.13 -9.94 -12.15
C GLU A 47 3.78 -9.79 -10.78
N LYS A 48 4.03 -10.92 -10.11
CA LYS A 48 4.54 -10.98 -8.74
C LYS A 48 5.55 -12.10 -8.58
N GLU A 49 6.57 -11.83 -7.79
CA GLU A 49 7.59 -12.78 -7.36
C GLU A 49 7.72 -12.71 -5.83
N GLU A 50 7.33 -13.77 -5.14
CA GLU A 50 7.49 -13.86 -3.68
C GLU A 50 8.98 -13.95 -3.31
N THR A 51 9.37 -13.26 -2.23
CA THR A 51 10.73 -13.28 -1.72
C THR A 51 10.75 -13.07 -0.20
N ASN A 52 11.92 -13.22 0.43
CA ASN A 52 12.11 -12.90 1.83
C ASN A 52 13.52 -12.38 2.06
N VAL A 53 13.69 -11.07 1.92
CA VAL A 53 14.98 -10.39 2.11
C VAL A 53 14.86 -9.44 3.29
N VAL A 54 15.61 -9.70 4.37
CA VAL A 54 15.71 -8.81 5.52
C VAL A 54 16.74 -7.75 5.21
N LEU A 55 16.30 -6.49 5.04
CA LEU A 55 17.19 -5.36 4.76
C LEU A 55 17.85 -4.83 6.04
N VAL A 56 17.09 -4.83 7.14
CA VAL A 56 17.55 -4.45 8.48
C VAL A 56 16.70 -5.16 9.53
N ASP A 57 17.32 -5.54 10.63
CA ASP A 57 16.65 -6.07 11.83
C ASP A 57 17.51 -5.71 13.05
N ASP A 58 17.21 -4.57 13.68
CA ASP A 58 17.87 -4.12 14.91
C ASP A 58 16.85 -3.67 15.98
N ASP A 59 17.30 -2.92 16.99
CA ASP A 59 16.45 -2.44 18.09
C ASP A 59 15.50 -1.29 17.68
N ILE A 60 15.73 -0.64 16.52
CA ILE A 60 14.93 0.49 16.05
C ILE A 60 13.86 0.02 15.06
N VAL A 61 14.27 -0.78 14.06
CA VAL A 61 13.39 -1.16 12.97
C VAL A 61 13.73 -2.55 12.44
N LYS A 62 12.71 -3.25 11.95
CA LYS A 62 12.89 -4.39 11.06
C LYS A 62 12.18 -4.11 9.73
N VAL A 63 12.92 -4.20 8.62
CA VAL A 63 12.38 -4.05 7.27
C VAL A 63 12.65 -5.32 6.48
N THR A 64 11.59 -5.93 5.96
CA THR A 64 11.66 -7.17 5.18
C THR A 64 10.92 -7.01 3.87
N VAL A 65 11.59 -7.29 2.75
CA VAL A 65 10.99 -7.38 1.42
C VAL A 65 10.28 -8.72 1.30
N THR A 66 9.02 -8.69 0.90
CA THR A 66 8.16 -9.88 0.83
C THR A 66 7.79 -10.28 -0.59
N GLU A 67 7.74 -9.34 -1.53
CA GLU A 67 7.50 -9.63 -2.94
C GLU A 67 8.06 -8.52 -3.83
N LYS A 68 8.48 -8.88 -5.06
CA LYS A 68 8.57 -7.95 -6.19
C LYS A 68 7.21 -7.95 -6.89
N THR A 69 6.69 -6.79 -7.29
CA THR A 69 5.40 -6.69 -7.98
C THR A 69 5.43 -5.58 -9.04
N VAL A 70 4.61 -5.72 -10.09
CA VAL A 70 4.33 -4.64 -11.04
C VAL A 70 2.87 -4.21 -10.92
N ASP A 71 2.62 -2.92 -10.74
CA ASP A 71 1.29 -2.33 -10.80
C ASP A 71 1.17 -1.28 -11.92
N MET A 72 0.07 -0.52 -11.92
CA MET A 72 -0.15 0.50 -12.96
C MET A 72 0.82 1.69 -12.91
N PHE A 73 1.55 1.85 -11.82
CA PHE A 73 2.53 2.92 -11.61
C PHE A 73 3.96 2.43 -11.78
N GLY A 74 4.19 1.14 -12.01
CA GLY A 74 5.49 0.55 -12.31
C GLY A 74 5.80 -0.67 -11.43
N ALA A 75 7.07 -1.07 -11.42
CA ALA A 75 7.58 -2.16 -10.63
C ALA A 75 8.09 -1.66 -9.25
N GLY A 76 8.07 -2.54 -8.26
CA GLY A 76 8.67 -2.23 -6.97
C GLY A 76 8.75 -3.40 -6.00
N TYR A 77 9.28 -3.10 -4.81
CA TYR A 77 9.48 -4.05 -3.74
C TYR A 77 8.46 -3.80 -2.63
N ASN A 78 7.58 -4.77 -2.39
CA ASN A 78 6.69 -4.72 -1.24
C ASN A 78 7.46 -5.10 0.02
N VAL A 79 7.26 -4.30 1.05
CA VAL A 79 7.97 -4.40 2.32
C VAL A 79 7.01 -4.47 3.50
N THR A 80 7.46 -5.16 4.53
CA THR A 80 6.91 -5.08 5.89
C THR A 80 7.89 -4.33 6.76
N ILE A 81 7.39 -3.37 7.55
CA ILE A 81 8.20 -2.47 8.37
C ILE A 81 7.67 -2.56 9.79
N GLU A 82 8.44 -3.12 10.70
CA GLU A 82 8.13 -3.16 12.13
C GLU A 82 8.91 -2.05 12.84
N ASN A 83 8.17 -1.09 13.40
CA ASN A 83 8.73 -0.10 14.31
C ASN A 83 8.87 -0.75 15.70
N LYS A 84 10.12 -0.89 16.16
CA LYS A 84 10.44 -1.50 17.45
C LYS A 84 10.68 -0.49 18.56
N THR A 85 10.58 0.80 18.25
CA THR A 85 10.66 1.90 19.21
C THR A 85 9.32 2.15 19.89
N ASP A 86 9.37 2.95 20.95
CA ASP A 86 8.21 3.48 21.69
C ASP A 86 7.69 4.82 21.13
N GLU A 87 8.30 5.32 20.05
CA GLU A 87 7.92 6.56 19.38
C GLU A 87 7.43 6.30 17.94
N LYS A 88 6.77 7.30 17.35
CA LYS A 88 6.44 7.25 15.92
C LYS A 88 7.70 7.47 15.09
N ILE A 89 7.85 6.69 14.02
CA ILE A 89 8.93 6.87 13.03
C ILE A 89 8.37 7.03 11.62
N VAL A 90 9.17 7.61 10.74
CA VAL A 90 8.98 7.58 9.29
C VAL A 90 10.13 6.83 8.65
N VAL A 91 9.85 5.95 7.68
CA VAL A 91 10.88 5.21 6.93
C VAL A 91 10.82 5.61 5.46
N GLN A 92 11.97 6.00 4.91
CA GLN A 92 12.16 6.42 3.53
C GLN A 92 13.35 5.72 2.89
N THR A 93 13.49 5.84 1.57
CA THR A 93 14.71 5.49 0.85
C THR A 93 15.47 6.75 0.42
N ARG A 94 16.80 6.70 0.41
CA ARG A 94 17.66 7.73 -0.16
C ARG A 94 18.79 7.08 -0.96
N GLU A 95 19.36 7.84 -1.90
CA GLU A 95 20.53 7.40 -2.69
C GLU A 95 20.30 6.05 -3.41
N THR A 96 19.06 5.81 -3.86
CA THR A 96 18.66 4.54 -4.45
C THR A 96 19.17 4.42 -5.89
N SER A 97 19.64 3.24 -6.26
CA SER A 97 19.94 2.88 -7.65
C SER A 97 19.49 1.47 -7.98
N ILE A 98 19.20 1.24 -9.26
CA ILE A 98 18.94 -0.07 -9.85
C ILE A 98 19.98 -0.27 -10.95
N ASP A 99 20.75 -1.35 -10.87
CA ASP A 99 21.82 -1.66 -11.83
C ASP A 99 22.81 -0.49 -12.05
N GLY A 100 23.13 0.23 -10.96
CA GLY A 100 24.02 1.39 -10.98
C GLY A 100 23.43 2.67 -11.57
N VAL A 101 22.16 2.67 -11.98
CA VAL A 101 21.43 3.87 -12.41
C VAL A 101 20.67 4.46 -11.23
N MET A 102 20.91 5.73 -10.93
CA MET A 102 20.23 6.43 -9.83
C MET A 102 18.73 6.54 -10.11
N GLU A 103 17.93 6.17 -9.12
CA GLU A 103 16.48 6.20 -9.15
C GLU A 103 15.93 7.00 -7.97
N ASP A 104 14.73 7.57 -8.15
CA ASP A 104 14.00 8.27 -7.09
C ASP A 104 12.66 7.56 -6.85
N PRO A 105 12.65 6.41 -6.16
CA PRO A 105 11.44 5.66 -5.93
C PRO A 105 10.49 6.40 -4.99
N ILE A 106 9.19 6.18 -5.17
CA ILE A 106 8.17 6.68 -4.25
C ILE A 106 8.12 5.73 -3.05
N PHE A 107 8.56 6.21 -1.88
CA PHE A 107 8.48 5.47 -0.63
C PHE A 107 8.58 6.39 0.60
N SER A 108 7.55 6.41 1.44
CA SER A 108 7.57 7.06 2.74
C SER A 108 6.46 6.51 3.62
N GLU A 109 6.82 5.73 4.62
CA GLU A 109 5.85 5.06 5.51
C GLU A 109 5.96 5.63 6.92
N GLU A 110 4.83 6.06 7.49
CA GLU A 110 4.72 6.48 8.89
C GLU A 110 4.22 5.31 9.75
N ILE A 111 4.96 4.95 10.78
CA ILE A 111 4.66 3.79 11.62
C ILE A 111 4.62 4.22 13.09
N THR A 112 3.44 4.07 13.70
CA THR A 112 3.27 4.31 15.15
C THR A 112 4.09 3.30 15.96
N ALA A 113 4.54 3.70 17.14
CA ALA A 113 5.25 2.88 18.12
C ALA A 113 4.76 1.43 18.21
N GLY A 114 5.68 0.47 18.10
CA GLY A 114 5.39 -0.97 18.23
C GLY A 114 4.44 -1.55 17.17
N LYS A 115 4.18 -0.84 16.07
CA LYS A 115 3.30 -1.31 14.98
C LYS A 115 4.08 -1.75 13.75
N THR A 116 3.37 -2.48 12.90
CA THR A 116 3.86 -2.90 11.59
C THR A 116 3.08 -2.19 10.49
N ALA A 117 3.79 -1.66 9.50
CA ALA A 117 3.21 -1.16 8.26
C ALA A 117 3.60 -2.08 7.09
N LYS A 118 2.81 -1.98 6.02
CA LYS A 118 3.15 -2.54 4.70
C LYS A 118 3.24 -1.38 3.73
N GLY A 119 4.28 -1.36 2.92
CA GLY A 119 4.51 -0.34 1.91
C GLY A 119 5.14 -0.95 0.65
N MET A 120 5.35 -0.11 -0.35
CA MET A 120 6.00 -0.49 -1.60
C MET A 120 7.05 0.55 -1.97
N ILE A 121 8.29 0.12 -2.17
CA ILE A 121 9.34 0.96 -2.78
C ILE A 121 9.10 0.94 -4.29
N GLN A 122 8.40 1.96 -4.79
CA GLN A 122 7.83 1.99 -6.15
C GLN A 122 8.72 2.77 -7.13
N PHE A 123 9.11 2.16 -8.24
CA PHE A 123 9.88 2.79 -9.32
C PHE A 123 8.96 3.07 -10.51
N MET A 124 8.77 4.35 -10.85
CA MET A 124 7.81 4.74 -11.89
C MET A 124 8.26 4.47 -13.32
N ASN A 125 9.57 4.38 -13.53
CA ASN A 125 10.21 4.17 -14.83
C ASN A 125 10.53 2.70 -15.13
N ILE A 126 10.40 1.81 -14.15
CA ILE A 126 10.60 0.37 -14.32
C ILE A 126 9.21 -0.25 -14.46
N THR A 127 8.95 -0.95 -15.55
CA THR A 127 7.59 -1.46 -15.88
C THR A 127 7.47 -2.97 -15.88
N GLU A 128 8.55 -3.69 -15.59
CA GLU A 128 8.64 -5.16 -15.62
C GLU A 128 9.46 -5.65 -14.43
N LEU A 129 9.17 -6.85 -13.92
CA LEU A 129 9.90 -7.41 -12.77
C LEU A 129 11.40 -7.59 -13.06
N ASP A 130 11.74 -7.99 -14.28
CA ASP A 130 13.13 -8.19 -14.73
C ASP A 130 13.94 -6.90 -14.73
N GLY A 131 13.30 -5.72 -14.59
CA GLY A 131 14.01 -4.46 -14.40
C GLY A 131 14.47 -4.23 -12.96
N LEU A 132 13.96 -4.96 -11.97
CA LEU A 132 14.30 -4.83 -10.55
C LEU A 132 15.51 -5.70 -10.19
N LYS A 133 16.72 -5.20 -10.50
CA LYS A 133 17.99 -5.91 -10.32
C LYS A 133 19.03 -5.02 -9.64
N ASN A 134 19.91 -5.62 -8.82
CA ASN A 134 21.03 -4.90 -8.20
C ASN A 134 20.57 -3.59 -7.53
N LEU A 135 19.52 -3.68 -6.70
CA LEU A 135 19.10 -2.54 -5.89
C LEU A 135 20.23 -2.20 -4.92
N GLU A 136 20.61 -0.95 -4.89
CA GLU A 136 21.49 -0.36 -3.87
C GLU A 136 20.87 0.93 -3.35
N GLY A 137 21.20 1.32 -2.13
CA GLY A 137 20.82 2.62 -1.59
C GLY A 137 20.79 2.63 -0.08
N LYS A 138 20.01 3.54 0.50
CA LYS A 138 19.84 3.66 1.94
C LYS A 138 18.37 3.61 2.34
N LEU A 139 18.07 2.83 3.37
CA LEU A 139 16.86 3.03 4.17
C LEU A 139 17.18 4.06 5.26
N VAL A 140 16.34 5.07 5.40
CA VAL A 140 16.50 6.12 6.41
C VAL A 140 15.29 6.11 7.33
N VAL A 141 15.55 6.04 8.62
CA VAL A 141 14.57 6.18 9.68
C VAL A 141 14.63 7.60 10.20
N LEU A 142 13.48 8.26 10.21
CA LEU A 142 13.27 9.62 10.67
C LEU A 142 12.34 9.63 11.88
N ASP A 143 12.45 10.68 12.69
CA ASP A 143 11.46 10.96 13.73
C ASP A 143 10.19 11.61 13.13
N GLU A 144 9.21 11.91 13.99
CA GLU A 144 7.96 12.57 13.58
C GLU A 144 8.14 13.99 13.02
N ASN A 145 9.30 14.60 13.21
CA ASN A 145 9.67 15.92 12.69
C ASN A 145 10.54 15.80 11.42
N PHE A 146 10.68 14.60 10.85
CA PHE A 146 11.48 14.29 9.67
C PHE A 146 12.99 14.51 9.86
N MET A 147 13.48 14.45 11.11
CA MET A 147 14.90 14.47 11.40
C MET A 147 15.47 13.05 11.38
N ASP A 148 16.68 12.91 10.83
CA ASP A 148 17.35 11.62 10.74
C ASP A 148 17.63 11.01 12.13
N ILE A 149 17.09 9.82 12.37
CA ILE A 149 17.44 8.97 13.51
C ILE A 149 18.63 8.10 13.14
N LYS A 150 18.52 7.36 12.02
CA LYS A 150 19.54 6.43 11.55
C LYS A 150 19.34 6.06 10.08
N SER A 151 20.42 5.68 9.41
CA SER A 151 20.40 5.16 8.04
C SER A 151 21.07 3.78 7.97
N TYR A 152 20.61 2.97 7.03
CA TYR A 152 21.10 1.62 6.77
C TYR A 152 21.36 1.48 5.28
N ASP A 153 22.51 0.91 4.91
CA ASP A 153 22.72 0.50 3.53
C ASP A 153 21.77 -0.66 3.21
N MET A 154 21.13 -0.62 2.04
CA MET A 154 20.26 -1.69 1.54
C MET A 154 20.79 -2.19 0.21
N THR A 155 20.75 -3.52 0.03
CA THR A 155 21.11 -4.17 -1.23
C THR A 155 20.15 -5.33 -1.51
N ILE A 156 19.73 -5.49 -2.77
CA ILE A 156 19.00 -6.68 -3.25
C ILE A 156 19.59 -7.07 -4.61
N GLU A 157 19.98 -8.34 -4.76
CA GLU A 157 20.50 -8.89 -6.02
C GLU A 157 19.38 -9.11 -7.06
#